data_AF-A0A938F012-F1
#
_entry.id   AF-A0A938F012-F1
#
_cell.length_a   1.000
_cell.length_b   1.000
_cell.length_c   1.000
_cell.angle_alpha   90.00
_cell.angle_beta   90.00
_cell.angle_gamma   90.00
#
_symmetry.space_group_name_H-M   'P 1'
#
loop_
_entity.id
_entity.type
_entity.pdbx_description
1 polymer ?
#
loop_
_entity_poly.entity_id
_entity_poly.type
_entity_poly.pdbx_seq_one_letter_code
_entity_poly.pdbx_strand_id
1 'polypeptide(L)' 'MNIGIVCYPSYGGSGVVATDLGLELSKRGHNVHFISYGIPFRLNKAEKNIYFHLV' A
#
# COMPACT_ATOMS: atom_id res chain seq x y z
N MET A 1 2.76 -14.04 2.57
CA MET A 1 3.44 -13.88 1.24
C MET A 1 4.02 -12.48 1.16
N ASN A 2 5.03 -12.26 0.31
CA ASN A 2 5.54 -10.92 0.01
C ASN A 2 4.84 -10.41 -1.27
N ILE A 3 4.20 -9.24 -1.20
CA ILE A 3 3.34 -8.71 -2.28
C ILE A 3 3.77 -7.28 -2.58
N GLY A 4 4.09 -6.99 -3.84
CA GLY A 4 4.36 -5.63 -4.32
C GLY A 4 3.12 -4.99 -4.94
N ILE A 5 2.77 -3.77 -4.53
CA ILE A 5 1.69 -2.96 -5.11
C ILE A 5 2.32 -1.69 -5.70
N VAL A 6 2.33 -1.60 -7.02
CA VAL A 6 2.73 -0.39 -7.75
C VAL A 6 1.47 0.42 -8.03
N CYS A 7 1.39 1.64 -7.53
CA CYS A 7 0.21 2.48 -7.74
C CYS A 7 0.57 3.96 -7.82
N TYR A 8 -0.33 4.75 -8.40
CA TYR A 8 -0.25 6.21 -8.31
C TYR A 8 -0.81 6.68 -6.97
N PRO A 9 -0.13 7.60 -6.26
CA PRO A 9 -0.56 8.09 -4.95
C PRO A 9 -1.64 9.18 -5.06
N SER A 10 -2.17 9.41 -6.25
CA SER A 10 -3.20 10.41 -6.54
C SER A 10 -4.57 10.04 -5.96
N TYR A 11 -5.38 11.06 -5.69
CA TYR A 11 -6.77 10.89 -5.26
C TYR A 11 -7.66 10.43 -6.43
N GLY A 12 -7.85 9.12 -6.53
CA GLY A 12 -8.73 8.48 -7.51
C GLY A 12 -9.14 7.08 -7.05
N GLY A 13 -10.15 6.49 -7.71
CA GLY A 13 -10.71 5.20 -7.29
C GLY A 13 -9.68 4.06 -7.26
N SER A 14 -8.74 4.04 -8.21
CA SER A 14 -7.69 3.02 -8.27
C SER A 14 -6.70 3.11 -7.11
N GLY A 15 -6.29 4.32 -6.71
CA GLY A 15 -5.39 4.53 -5.57
C GLY A 15 -6.04 4.12 -4.25
N VAL A 16 -7.33 4.41 -4.07
CA VAL A 16 -8.10 3.97 -2.90
C VAL A 16 -8.16 2.45 -2.82
N VAL A 17 -8.54 1.79 -3.92
CA VAL A 17 -8.65 0.32 -3.97
C VAL A 17 -7.29 -0.33 -3.73
N ALA A 18 -6.20 0.22 -4.29
CA ALA A 18 -4.85 -0.30 -4.08
C ALA A 18 -4.44 -0.23 -2.60
N THR A 19 -4.71 0.88 -1.93
CA THR A 19 -4.39 1.03 -0.51
C THR A 19 -5.25 0.10 0.36
N ASP A 20 -6.57 0.06 0.17
CA ASP A 20 -7.48 -0.76 0.97
C ASP A 20 -7.19 -2.25 0.80
N LEU A 21 -6.90 -2.69 -0.44
CA LEU A 21 -6.48 -4.07 -0.70
C LEU A 21 -5.18 -4.42 0.03
N GLY A 22 -4.18 -3.54 -0.02
CA GLY A 22 -2.91 -3.78 0.65
C GLY A 22 -3.03 -3.81 2.18
N LEU A 23 -3.86 -2.94 2.76
CA LEU A 23 -4.18 -2.96 4.19
C LEU A 23 -4.85 -4.28 4.60
N GLU A 24 -5.78 -4.79 3.78
CA GLU A 24 -6.49 -6.02 4.14
C GLU A 24 -5.64 -7.28 3.95
N LEU A 25 -4.72 -7.25 2.99
CA LEU A 25 -3.68 -8.27 2.86
C LEU A 25 -2.68 -8.22 4.04
N SER A 26 -2.30 -7.04 4.53
CA SER A 26 -1.37 -6.94 5.66
C SER A 26 -1.96 -7.50 6.96
N LYS A 27 -3.26 -7.24 7.21
CA LYS A 27 -4.02 -7.82 8.33
C LYS A 27 -4.13 -9.34 8.27
N ARG A 28 -4.12 -9.92 7.07
CA ARG A 28 -4.09 -11.38 6.86
C ARG A 28 -2.69 -11.99 7.03
N GLY A 29 -1.69 -11.18 7.39
CA GLY A 29 -0.31 -11.64 7.64
C GLY A 29 0.59 -11.64 6.42
N HIS A 30 0.20 -10.97 5.33
CA HIS A 30 1.08 -10.76 4.17
C HIS A 30 1.98 -9.54 4.39
N ASN A 31 3.22 -9.61 3.92
CA ASN A 31 4.11 -8.45 3.84
C ASN A 31 3.79 -7.70 2.56
N VAL A 32 3.28 -6.48 2.68
CA VAL A 32 2.82 -5.66 1.55
C VAL A 32 3.78 -4.50 1.34
N HIS A 33 4.30 -4.37 0.13
CA HIS A 33 5.28 -3.38 -0.28
C HIS A 33 4.63 -2.44 -1.29
N PHE A 34 4.29 -1.24 -0.85
CA PHE A 34 3.81 -0.18 -1.73
C PHE A 34 5.00 0.49 -2.43
N ILE A 35 4.93 0.63 -3.75
CA ILE A 35 5.99 1.20 -4.58
C ILE A 35 5.35 2.35 -5.37
N SER A 36 5.74 3.58 -5.06
CA SER A 36 5.11 4.77 -5.63
C SER A 36 5.99 6.02 -5.44
N TYR A 37 5.78 7.05 -6.25
CA TYR A 37 6.48 8.34 -6.14
C TYR A 37 5.98 9.23 -4.98
N GLY A 38 5.00 8.75 -4.22
CA GLY A 38 4.46 9.42 -3.05
C GLY A 38 3.72 8.41 -2.17
N ILE A 39 3.38 8.82 -0.95
CA ILE A 39 2.66 7.93 -0.03
C ILE A 39 1.24 7.70 -0.58
N PRO A 40 0.82 6.43 -0.81
CA PRO A 40 -0.54 6.13 -1.24
C PRO A 40 -1.57 6.68 -0.26
N PHE A 41 -2.70 7.14 -0.80
CA PHE A 41 -3.76 7.75 0.01
C PHE A 41 -4.23 6.81 1.12
N ARG A 42 -4.37 7.32 2.35
CA ARG A 42 -4.71 6.59 3.60
C ARG A 42 -3.69 5.57 4.11
N LEU A 43 -2.53 5.44 3.48
CA LEU A 43 -1.48 4.58 4.02
C LEU A 43 -0.87 5.23 5.27
N ASN A 44 -1.17 4.67 6.44
CA ASN A 44 -0.61 5.15 7.71
C ASN A 44 0.74 4.46 7.96
N LYS A 45 1.76 5.23 8.37
CA LYS A 45 3.15 4.73 8.48
C LYS A 45 3.37 3.66 9.57
N ALA A 46 2.39 3.40 10.42
CA ALA A 46 2.52 2.54 11.60
C ALA A 46 1.85 1.15 11.46
N GLU A 47 1.44 0.77 10.26
CA GLU A 47 0.76 -0.52 10.03
C GLU A 47 1.73 -1.70 9.99
N LYS A 48 1.39 -2.78 10.71
CA LYS A 48 2.18 -4.00 10.73
C LYS A 48 2.18 -4.66 9.35
N ASN A 49 3.33 -5.20 8.94
CA ASN A 49 3.54 -5.85 7.63
C ASN A 49 3.31 -4.94 6.41
N ILE A 50 3.39 -3.62 6.58
CA ILE A 50 3.35 -2.65 5.48
C ILE A 50 4.71 -1.97 5.33
N TYR A 51 5.17 -1.90 4.09
CA TYR A 51 6.42 -1.27 3.69
C TYR A 51 6.15 -0.31 2.53
N PHE A 52 6.85 0.81 2.51
CA PHE A 52 6.74 1.82 1.44
C PHE A 52 8.10 2.08 0.82
N HIS A 53 8.15 2.08 -0.51
CA HIS A 53 9.33 2.32 -1.33
C HIS A 53 9.04 3.52 -2.21
N LEU A 54 9.81 4.59 -2.01
CA LEU A 54 9.76 5.77 -2.85
C LEU A 54 10.55 5.51 -4.13
N VAL A 55 9.91 5.66 -5.30
CA VAL A 55 10.52 5.49 -6.63
C VAL A 55 10.14 6.60 -7.59
#